data_AF-L8J1Z6-F1
#
_entry.id   AF-L8J1Z6-F1
#
_cell.length_a   1.000
_cell.length_b   1.000
_cell.length_c   1.000
_cell.angle_alpha   90.00
_cell.angle_beta   90.00
_cell.angle_gamma   90.00
#
_symmetry.space_group_name_H-M   'P 1'
#
loop_
_entity.id
_entity.type
_entity.pdbx_description
1 polymer ?
#
loop_
_entity_poly.entity_id
_entity_poly.type
_entity_poly.pdbx_seq_one_letter_code
_entity_poly.pdbx_strand_id
1 'polypeptide(L)'
;RGRFRPRLQQLVAANSPELVVQHSAAAFRLLPDMYAAVMALCALRGVGPATASAVLAAGAPEVAAFMSEEAVAAVPGLPALQYTVKHYLLYLSRVQERATALSQGSASGLWTPHHVETALWTWAVGRKMCPDLLPNLSPSPVPAEDTRPAKKRRTQAE
;
A
#
# COMPACT_ATOMS: atom_id res chain seq x y z
N ARG A 1 4.14 -7.41 12.37
CA ARG A 1 4.35 -6.15 11.62
C ARG A 1 3.70 -5.02 12.41
N GLY A 2 4.26 -3.81 12.44
CA GLY A 2 3.72 -2.67 13.18
C GLY A 2 4.28 -2.48 14.60
N ARG A 3 4.08 -1.29 15.16
CA ARG A 3 4.66 -0.87 16.44
C ARG A 3 3.69 -1.10 17.59
N PHE A 4 4.13 -1.78 18.65
CA PHE A 4 3.29 -2.09 19.80
C PHE A 4 2.76 -0.83 20.50
N ARG A 5 1.50 -0.87 20.94
CA ARG A 5 0.79 0.21 21.63
C ARG A 5 -0.11 -0.41 22.72
N PRO A 6 0.31 -0.42 23.99
CA PRO A 6 -0.44 -1.07 25.08
C PRO A 6 -1.91 -0.61 25.17
N ARG A 7 -2.14 0.69 24.95
CA ARG A 7 -3.49 1.26 24.99
C ARG A 7 -4.40 0.70 23.89
N LEU A 8 -3.88 0.46 22.69
CA LEU A 8 -4.68 -0.11 21.60
C LEU A 8 -5.09 -1.54 21.91
N GLN A 9 -4.21 -2.35 22.51
CA GLN A 9 -4.54 -3.71 22.91
C GLN A 9 -5.70 -3.74 23.92
N GLN A 10 -5.69 -2.85 24.92
CA GLN A 10 -6.80 -2.72 25.87
C GLN A 10 -8.12 -2.31 25.19
N LEU A 11 -8.07 -1.41 24.21
CA LEU A 11 -9.26 -0.97 23.48
C LEU A 11 -9.83 -2.10 22.62
N VAL A 12 -8.97 -2.85 21.92
CA VAL A 12 -9.37 -3.98 21.07
C VAL A 12 -9.99 -5.09 21.91
N ALA A 13 -9.37 -5.43 23.04
CA ALA A 13 -9.86 -6.47 23.97
C ALA A 13 -11.23 -6.16 24.59
N ALA A 14 -11.66 -4.90 24.55
CA ALA A 14 -12.93 -4.47 25.11
C ALA A 14 -14.10 -4.46 24.10
N ASN A 15 -13.89 -4.95 22.87
CA ASN A 15 -14.98 -5.27 21.95
C ASN A 15 -15.53 -6.67 22.27
N SER A 16 -16.85 -6.86 22.24
CA SER A 16 -17.42 -8.20 22.41
C SER A 16 -17.22 -9.06 21.16
N PRO A 17 -17.18 -10.40 21.27
CA PRO A 17 -17.09 -11.29 20.12
C PRO A 17 -18.19 -11.04 19.08
N GLU A 18 -19.41 -10.74 19.52
CA GLU A 18 -20.58 -10.50 18.66
C GLU A 18 -20.38 -9.24 17.82
N LEU A 19 -19.89 -8.14 18.43
CA LEU A 19 -19.57 -6.91 17.70
C LEU A 19 -18.45 -7.15 16.67
N VAL A 20 -17.42 -7.90 17.04
CA VAL A 20 -16.31 -8.23 16.13
C VAL A 20 -16.84 -8.98 14.91
N VAL A 21 -17.68 -10.01 15.09
CA VAL A 21 -18.31 -10.75 13.99
C VAL A 21 -19.21 -9.84 13.16
N GLN A 22 -20.07 -9.03 13.79
CA GLN A 22 -20.97 -8.12 13.10
C GLN A 22 -20.22 -7.15 12.18
N HIS A 23 -19.20 -6.46 12.70
CA HIS A 23 -18.45 -5.45 11.96
C HIS A 23 -17.54 -6.06 10.90
N SER A 24 -16.88 -7.18 11.19
CA SER A 24 -16.05 -7.88 10.20
C SER A 24 -16.89 -8.45 9.05
N ALA A 25 -18.00 -9.13 9.34
CA ALA A 25 -18.90 -9.64 8.31
C ALA A 25 -19.53 -8.53 7.47
N ALA A 26 -19.84 -7.38 8.08
CA ALA A 26 -20.31 -6.20 7.34
C ALA A 26 -19.21 -5.66 6.41
N ALA A 27 -17.98 -5.52 6.90
CA ALA A 27 -16.87 -5.01 6.13
C ALA A 27 -16.57 -5.84 4.87
N PHE A 28 -16.55 -7.17 4.99
CA PHE A 28 -16.30 -8.04 3.83
C PHE A 28 -17.45 -8.01 2.81
N ARG A 29 -18.70 -7.86 3.25
CA ARG A 29 -19.86 -7.70 2.36
C ARG A 29 -19.87 -6.38 1.59
N LEU A 30 -19.18 -5.36 2.08
CA LEU A 30 -19.09 -4.05 1.44
C LEU A 30 -18.04 -4.00 0.33
N LEU A 31 -17.18 -5.02 0.19
CA LEU A 31 -16.23 -5.07 -0.92
C LEU A 31 -16.97 -5.18 -2.27
N PRO A 32 -16.49 -4.49 -3.33
CA PRO A 32 -15.20 -3.82 -3.44
C PRO A 32 -15.16 -2.35 -2.95
N ASP A 33 -16.20 -1.83 -2.28
CA ASP A 33 -16.16 -0.50 -1.67
C ASP A 33 -15.21 -0.50 -0.46
N MET A 34 -13.95 -0.17 -0.74
CA MET A 34 -12.88 -0.18 0.25
C MET A 34 -13.07 0.90 1.33
N TYR A 35 -13.66 2.05 0.98
CA TYR A 35 -13.94 3.09 1.97
C TYR A 35 -14.95 2.59 2.99
N ALA A 36 -16.08 2.04 2.52
CA ALA A 36 -17.12 1.52 3.39
C ALA A 36 -16.62 0.32 4.22
N ALA A 37 -15.86 -0.60 3.61
CA ALA A 37 -15.27 -1.75 4.31
C ALA A 37 -14.34 -1.33 5.45
N VAL A 38 -13.46 -0.35 5.22
CA VAL A 38 -12.56 0.18 6.27
C VAL A 38 -13.36 0.88 7.36
N MET A 39 -14.35 1.71 7.00
CA MET A 39 -15.17 2.41 7.99
C MET A 39 -15.97 1.44 8.87
N ALA A 40 -16.46 0.34 8.30
CA ALA A 40 -17.16 -0.71 9.05
C ALA A 40 -16.26 -1.36 10.12
N LEU A 41 -14.98 -1.60 9.81
CA LEU A 41 -13.99 -2.10 10.78
C LEU A 41 -13.56 -1.02 11.79
N CYS A 42 -13.42 0.23 11.36
CA CYS A 42 -13.05 1.35 12.23
C CYS A 42 -14.10 1.71 13.28
N ALA A 43 -15.32 1.15 13.18
CA ALA A 43 -16.31 1.24 14.24
C ALA A 43 -15.92 0.43 15.50
N LEU A 44 -15.02 -0.56 15.37
CA LEU A 44 -14.49 -1.31 16.51
C LEU A 44 -13.49 -0.45 17.30
N ARG A 45 -13.52 -0.59 18.63
CA ARG A 45 -12.62 0.15 19.52
C ARG A 45 -11.18 -0.28 19.28
N GLY A 46 -10.29 0.70 19.11
CA GLY A 46 -8.86 0.48 18.89
C GLY A 46 -8.50 0.02 17.46
N VAL A 47 -9.46 0.01 16.54
CA VAL A 47 -9.24 -0.34 15.14
C VAL A 47 -9.20 0.93 14.28
N GLY A 48 -8.00 1.32 13.85
CA GLY A 48 -7.81 2.41 12.89
C GLY A 48 -7.63 1.88 11.45
N PRO A 49 -7.48 2.77 10.45
CA PRO A 49 -7.34 2.38 9.05
C PRO A 49 -6.20 1.39 8.78
N ALA A 50 -5.08 1.52 9.49
CA ALA A 50 -3.97 0.56 9.39
C ALA A 50 -4.40 -0.84 9.86
N THR A 51 -4.98 -0.97 11.05
CA THR A 51 -5.47 -2.27 11.56
C THR A 51 -6.58 -2.84 10.68
N ALA A 52 -7.52 -2.00 10.22
CA ALA A 52 -8.57 -2.40 9.30
C ALA A 52 -7.99 -2.96 8.00
N SER A 53 -6.99 -2.29 7.41
CA SER A 53 -6.31 -2.77 6.21
C SER A 53 -5.59 -4.11 6.41
N ALA A 54 -5.09 -4.41 7.62
CA ALA A 54 -4.50 -5.70 7.94
C ALA A 54 -5.55 -6.83 7.90
N VAL A 55 -6.72 -6.57 8.51
CA VAL A 55 -7.84 -7.53 8.52
C VAL A 55 -8.34 -7.79 7.11
N LEU A 56 -8.52 -6.72 6.31
CA LEU A 56 -8.98 -6.82 4.93
C LEU A 56 -7.96 -7.56 4.05
N ALA A 57 -6.67 -7.28 4.18
CA ALA A 57 -5.64 -7.99 3.43
C ALA A 57 -5.59 -9.49 3.77
N ALA A 58 -5.88 -9.87 5.03
CA ALA A 58 -5.93 -11.26 5.43
C ALA A 58 -7.14 -12.02 4.87
N GLY A 59 -8.32 -11.37 4.77
CA GLY A 59 -9.54 -12.02 4.29
C GLY A 59 -9.90 -11.79 2.82
N ALA A 60 -9.28 -10.78 2.18
CA ALA A 60 -9.52 -10.43 0.78
C ALA A 60 -8.20 -9.95 0.10
N PRO A 61 -7.15 -10.79 0.07
CA PRO A 61 -5.82 -10.42 -0.43
C PRO A 61 -5.83 -10.01 -1.91
N GLU A 62 -6.85 -10.42 -2.65
CA GLU A 62 -7.03 -10.14 -4.08
C GLU A 62 -7.33 -8.65 -4.35
N VAL A 63 -7.90 -7.96 -3.36
CA VAL A 63 -8.35 -6.56 -3.52
C VAL A 63 -7.75 -5.63 -2.47
N ALA A 64 -7.27 -6.16 -1.34
CA ALA A 64 -6.74 -5.38 -0.22
C ALA A 64 -5.25 -5.62 0.01
N ALA A 65 -4.58 -4.56 0.47
CA ALA A 65 -3.19 -4.59 0.91
C ALA A 65 -3.10 -4.01 2.32
N PHE A 66 -2.16 -4.51 3.12
CA PHE A 66 -1.90 -3.99 4.45
C PHE A 66 -1.07 -2.69 4.38
N MET A 67 -1.51 -1.65 5.09
CA MET A 67 -0.81 -0.37 5.18
C MET A 67 0.25 -0.37 6.29
N SER A 68 1.29 -1.20 6.15
CA SER A 68 2.44 -1.18 7.06
C SER A 68 3.33 0.04 6.82
N GLU A 69 4.02 0.54 7.86
CA GLU A 69 4.91 1.70 7.73
C GLU A 69 6.00 1.45 6.68
N GLU A 70 6.55 0.24 6.67
CA GLU A 70 7.61 -0.16 5.76
C GLU A 70 7.10 -0.28 4.31
N ALA A 71 5.91 -0.85 4.10
CA ALA A 71 5.35 -0.96 2.75
C ALA A 71 4.95 0.42 2.20
N VAL A 72 4.33 1.29 3.01
CA VAL A 72 3.98 2.65 2.59
C VAL A 72 5.23 3.45 2.24
N ALA A 73 6.28 3.38 3.07
CA ALA A 73 7.54 4.07 2.82
C ALA A 73 8.26 3.59 1.55
N ALA A 74 8.00 2.37 1.10
CA ALA A 74 8.56 1.81 -0.12
C ALA A 74 7.82 2.24 -1.41
N VAL A 75 6.65 2.88 -1.31
CA VAL A 75 5.90 3.36 -2.48
C VAL A 75 6.35 4.78 -2.85
N PRO A 76 6.89 5.00 -4.06
CA PRO A 76 7.36 6.32 -4.47
C PRO A 76 6.20 7.30 -4.67
N GLY A 77 6.44 8.56 -4.30
CA GLY A 77 5.49 9.66 -4.53
C GLY A 77 4.24 9.62 -3.67
N LEU A 78 4.24 8.85 -2.57
CA LEU A 78 3.23 9.02 -1.51
C LEU A 78 3.62 10.19 -0.59
N PRO A 79 2.64 10.94 -0.06
CA PRO A 79 2.90 11.92 1.00
C PRO A 79 3.39 11.20 2.27
N ALA A 80 3.85 11.97 3.26
CA ALA A 80 4.18 11.43 4.57
C ALA A 80 3.02 10.58 5.13
N LEU A 81 3.38 9.45 5.74
CA LEU A 81 2.43 8.49 6.29
C LEU A 81 1.42 9.17 7.22
N GLN A 82 0.13 8.96 6.93
CA GLN A 82 -0.96 9.39 7.80
C GLN A 82 -1.89 8.20 8.03
N TYR A 83 -2.26 7.94 9.28
CA TYR A 83 -3.17 6.83 9.62
C TYR A 83 -4.65 7.21 9.37
N THR A 84 -4.95 7.67 8.15
CA THR A 84 -6.28 8.08 7.71
C THR A 84 -6.78 7.18 6.58
N VAL A 85 -8.10 7.05 6.43
CA VAL A 85 -8.70 6.27 5.34
C VAL A 85 -8.30 6.85 3.98
N LYS A 86 -8.22 8.18 3.84
CA LYS A 86 -7.78 8.84 2.61
C LYS A 86 -6.37 8.42 2.21
N HIS A 87 -5.43 8.40 3.16
CA HIS A 87 -4.07 7.95 2.86
C HIS A 87 -4.04 6.47 2.50
N TYR A 88 -4.80 5.63 3.22
CA TYR A 88 -4.91 4.22 2.89
C TYR A 88 -5.41 3.97 1.46
N LEU A 89 -6.47 4.66 1.03
CA LEU A 89 -7.01 4.49 -0.32
C LEU A 89 -6.01 4.94 -1.40
N LEU A 90 -5.27 6.01 -1.17
CA LEU A 90 -4.20 6.45 -2.06
C LEU A 90 -3.06 5.41 -2.14
N TYR A 91 -2.65 4.87 -0.99
CA TYR A 91 -1.65 3.80 -0.95
C TYR A 91 -2.15 2.56 -1.71
N LEU A 92 -3.38 2.12 -1.44
CA LEU A 92 -3.95 0.93 -2.06
C LEU A 92 -4.07 1.09 -3.57
N SER A 93 -4.45 2.26 -4.07
CA SER A 93 -4.53 2.48 -5.53
C SER A 93 -3.18 2.26 -6.21
N ARG A 94 -2.08 2.79 -5.64
CA ARG A 94 -0.72 2.59 -6.16
C ARG A 94 -0.29 1.13 -6.13
N VAL A 95 -0.67 0.42 -5.07
CA VAL A 95 -0.38 -1.01 -4.93
C VAL A 95 -1.17 -1.84 -5.94
N GLN A 96 -2.45 -1.53 -6.16
CA GLN A 96 -3.30 -2.18 -7.16
C GLN A 96 -2.81 -1.92 -8.58
N GLU A 97 -2.48 -0.67 -8.93
CA GLU A 97 -1.86 -0.32 -10.22
C GLU A 97 -0.60 -1.16 -10.47
N ARG A 98 0.25 -1.31 -9.44
CA ARG A 98 1.47 -2.11 -9.54
C ARG A 98 1.17 -3.59 -9.68
N ALA A 99 0.19 -4.12 -8.94
CA ALA A 99 -0.23 -5.51 -9.02
C ALA A 99 -0.75 -5.85 -10.43
N THR A 100 -1.56 -4.98 -11.03
CA THR A 100 -2.03 -5.11 -12.41
C THR A 100 -0.86 -5.11 -13.40
N ALA A 101 0.05 -4.13 -13.29
CA ALA A 101 1.20 -4.04 -14.19
C ALA A 101 2.12 -5.27 -14.10
N LEU A 102 2.40 -5.76 -12.89
CA LEU A 102 3.20 -6.97 -12.69
C LEU A 102 2.51 -8.22 -13.24
N SER A 103 1.19 -8.32 -13.09
CA SER A 103 0.41 -9.45 -13.63
C SER A 103 0.46 -9.50 -15.16
N GLN A 104 0.49 -8.36 -15.84
CA GLN A 104 0.57 -8.30 -17.31
C GLN A 104 1.94 -8.73 -17.83
N GLY A 105 3.01 -8.48 -17.08
CA GLY A 105 4.39 -8.80 -17.47
C GLY A 105 4.95 -10.10 -16.90
N SER A 106 4.21 -10.81 -16.05
CA SER A 106 4.73 -11.96 -15.31
C SER A 106 4.39 -13.29 -16.01
N ALA A 107 5.43 -14.09 -16.27
CA ALA A 107 5.28 -15.50 -16.64
C ALA A 107 4.88 -16.38 -15.43
N SER A 108 5.00 -15.87 -14.20
CA SER A 108 4.83 -16.62 -12.95
C SER A 108 3.47 -16.44 -12.27
N GLY A 109 2.52 -15.76 -12.91
CA GLY A 109 1.12 -15.72 -12.51
C GLY A 109 0.61 -14.35 -12.00
N LEU A 110 -0.60 -14.38 -11.42
CA LEU A 110 -1.33 -13.20 -10.97
C LEU A 110 -0.69 -12.58 -9.72
N TRP A 111 -0.38 -11.29 -9.81
CA TRP A 111 0.02 -10.48 -8.66
C TRP A 111 -1.21 -9.85 -8.02
N THR A 112 -1.39 -10.10 -6.72
CA THR A 112 -2.43 -9.48 -5.92
C THR A 112 -1.87 -8.24 -5.21
N PRO A 113 -2.73 -7.31 -4.76
CA PRO A 113 -2.30 -6.21 -3.91
C PRO A 113 -1.52 -6.68 -2.67
N HIS A 114 -1.94 -7.79 -2.06
CA HIS A 114 -1.23 -8.38 -0.91
C HIS A 114 0.17 -8.90 -1.27
N HIS A 115 0.36 -9.52 -2.44
CA HIS A 115 1.69 -9.93 -2.91
C HIS A 115 2.63 -8.73 -3.06
N VAL A 116 2.15 -7.65 -3.67
CA VAL A 116 2.94 -6.43 -3.85
C VAL A 116 3.31 -5.81 -2.50
N GLU A 117 2.34 -5.68 -1.58
CA GLU A 117 2.60 -5.18 -0.23
C GLU A 117 3.65 -6.00 0.51
N THR A 118 3.54 -7.33 0.47
CA THR A 118 4.49 -8.20 1.18
C THR A 118 5.87 -8.14 0.54
N ALA A 119 5.98 -8.00 -0.78
CA ALA A 119 7.25 -7.79 -1.47
C ALA A 119 7.91 -6.46 -1.05
N LEU A 120 7.13 -5.37 -1.03
CA LEU A 120 7.59 -4.05 -0.57
C LEU A 120 8.05 -4.07 0.88
N TRP A 121 7.26 -4.69 1.78
CA TRP A 121 7.61 -4.85 3.19
C TRP A 121 8.89 -5.68 3.36
N THR A 122 9.00 -6.81 2.65
CA THR A 122 10.18 -7.69 2.71
C THR A 122 11.44 -6.97 2.24
N TRP A 123 11.33 -6.19 1.15
CA TRP A 123 12.43 -5.35 0.67
C TRP A 123 12.86 -4.31 1.72
N ALA A 124 11.92 -3.54 2.25
CA ALA A 124 12.21 -2.49 3.23
C ALA A 124 12.84 -3.06 4.52
N VAL A 125 12.33 -4.18 5.03
CA VAL A 125 12.88 -4.84 6.23
C VAL A 125 14.22 -5.50 5.93
N GLY A 126 14.36 -6.17 4.78
CA GLY A 126 15.62 -6.78 4.34
C GLY A 126 16.75 -5.77 4.26
N ARG A 127 16.48 -4.57 3.71
CA ARG A 127 17.47 -3.47 3.63
C ARG A 127 17.95 -3.00 5.01
N LYS A 128 17.09 -3.11 6.01
CA LYS A 128 17.41 -2.70 7.39
C LYS A 128 18.15 -3.78 8.16
N MET A 129 17.76 -5.05 7.99
CA MET A 129 18.25 -6.16 8.82
C MET A 129 19.45 -6.87 8.21
N CYS A 130 19.46 -7.08 6.88
CA CYS A 130 20.48 -7.85 6.18
C CYS A 130 20.77 -7.22 4.81
N PRO A 131 21.35 -6.00 4.75
CA PRO A 131 21.59 -5.29 3.50
C PRO A 131 22.45 -6.09 2.50
N ASP A 132 23.39 -6.90 3.01
CA ASP A 132 24.31 -7.71 2.18
C ASP A 132 23.60 -8.81 1.38
N LEU A 133 22.40 -9.24 1.79
CA LEU A 133 21.61 -10.24 1.09
C LEU A 133 20.79 -9.66 -0.06
N LEU A 134 20.69 -8.34 -0.16
CA LEU A 134 19.86 -7.69 -1.17
C LEU A 134 20.70 -7.23 -2.37
N PRO A 135 20.27 -7.54 -3.60
CA PRO A 135 20.95 -7.05 -4.78
C PRO A 135 20.89 -5.52 -4.82
N ASN A 136 21.96 -4.89 -5.35
CA ASN A 136 21.95 -3.47 -5.67
C ASN A 136 21.00 -3.23 -6.85
N LEU A 137 19.73 -2.99 -6.55
CA LEU A 137 18.72 -2.54 -7.50
C LEU A 137 18.81 -1.01 -7.58
N SER A 138 19.88 -0.49 -8.18
CA SER A 138 19.96 0.93 -8.53
C SER A 138 18.77 1.24 -9.44
N PRO A 139 18.00 2.32 -9.20
CA PRO A 139 17.04 2.77 -10.21
C PRO A 139 17.84 3.03 -11.50
N SER A 140 17.49 2.35 -12.59
CA SER A 140 18.02 2.75 -13.91
C SER A 140 17.74 4.25 -14.07
N PRO A 141 18.74 5.06 -14.46
CA PRO A 141 18.48 6.45 -14.76
C PRO A 141 17.41 6.49 -15.84
N VAL A 142 16.26 7.09 -15.50
CA VAL A 142 15.25 7.45 -16.48
C VAL A 142 15.99 8.29 -17.52
N PRO A 143 16.01 7.93 -18.81
CA PRO A 143 16.66 8.77 -19.81
C PRO A 143 15.99 10.15 -19.72
N ALA A 144 16.79 11.16 -19.38
CA ALA A 144 16.32 12.52 -19.28
C ALA A 144 15.67 12.90 -20.61
N GLU A 145 14.38 13.25 -20.56
CA GLU A 145 13.66 13.79 -21.69
C GLU A 145 14.40 15.05 -22.13
N ASP A 146 14.95 15.01 -23.35
CA ASP A 146 15.85 16.02 -23.92
C ASP A 146 15.07 17.30 -24.20
N THR A 147 14.84 18.10 -23.16
CA THR A 147 14.25 19.44 -23.24
C THR A 147 15.30 20.47 -23.66
N ARG A 148 15.98 20.22 -24.79
CA ARG A 148 16.81 21.24 -25.44
C ARG A 148 15.94 22.08 -26.39
N PRO A 149 15.85 23.42 -26.21
CA PRO A 149 15.05 24.27 -27.08
C PRO A 149 15.67 24.32 -28.49
N ALA A 150 14.84 24.11 -29.50
CA ALA A 150 15.25 24.18 -30.90
C ALA A 150 15.81 25.58 -31.25
N LYS A 151 17.06 25.62 -31.73
CA LYS A 151 17.69 26.83 -32.26
C LYS A 151 16.85 27.36 -33.45
N LYS A 152 16.30 28.57 -33.32
CA LYS A 152 15.72 29.32 -34.44
C LYS A 152 16.79 29.51 -35.52
N ARG A 153 16.54 28.96 -36.72
CA ARG A 153 17.32 29.30 -37.93
C ARG A 153 17.05 30.77 -38.28
N ARG A 154 18.12 31.54 -38.36
CA ARG A 154 18.12 32.94 -38.80
C ARG A 154 18.10 32.95 -40.32
N THR A 155 16.99 33.40 -40.90
CA THR A 155 16.89 33.72 -42.33
C THR A 155 17.69 35.00 -42.57
N GLN A 156 18.71 34.96 -43.43
CA GLN A 156 19.29 36.18 -44.00
C GLN A 156 18.74 36.33 -45.41
N ALA A 157 18.18 37.52 -45.64
CA ALA A 157 17.75 38.02 -46.93
C ALA A 157 18.91 38.76 -47.62
N GLU A 158 18.82 38.78 -48.96
CA GLU A 158 19.63 39.46 -49.98
C GLU A 158 21.02 38.91 -50.28
#